data_AF-A0A355BCY4-F1
#
_entry.id   AF-A0A355BCY4-F1
#
_cell.length_a   1.000
_cell.length_b   1.000
_cell.length_c   1.000
_cell.angle_alpha   90.00
_cell.angle_beta   90.00
_cell.angle_gamma   90.00
#
_symmetry.space_group_name_H-M   'P 1'
#
loop_
_entity.id
_entity.type
_entity.pdbx_description
1 polymer ?
#
loop_
_entity_poly.entity_id
_entity_poly.type
_entity_poly.pdbx_seq_one_letter_code
_entity_poly.pdbx_strand_id
1 'polypeptide(L)' 'MNFSGVIMMLRKLVSKLSFLYWHMEYNQFLKKINGRNDDYHMELYQKFQAIYRAFSQFDIETLEKIIGDINRLED' A
#
# COMPACT_ATOMS: atom_id res chain seq x y z
N MET A 1 12.25 12.85 -16.43
CA MET A 1 11.64 12.94 -15.09
C MET A 1 12.55 12.24 -14.10
N ASN A 2 12.76 12.76 -12.89
CA ASN A 2 13.61 12.08 -11.89
C ASN A 2 12.82 10.95 -11.21
N PHE A 3 12.90 9.73 -11.78
CA PHE A 3 12.22 8.53 -11.29
C PHE A 3 12.58 8.17 -9.84
N SER A 4 13.78 8.54 -9.37
CA SER A 4 14.22 8.32 -7.99
C SER A 4 13.33 9.02 -6.96
N GLY A 5 12.86 10.24 -7.26
CA GLY A 5 11.93 10.98 -6.40
C GLY A 5 10.56 10.31 -6.28
N VAL A 6 10.05 9.75 -7.38
CA VAL A 6 8.77 9.04 -7.42
C VAL A 6 8.84 7.73 -6.63
N ILE A 7 9.94 6.97 -6.76
CA ILE A 7 10.16 5.73 -6.01
C ILE A 7 10.25 6.01 -4.51
N MET A 8 11.02 7.02 -4.11
CA MET A 8 11.15 7.36 -2.68
C MET A 8 9.81 7.80 -2.07
N MET A 9 8.96 8.49 -2.84
CA MET A 9 7.63 8.89 -2.40
C MET A 9 6.68 7.68 -2.32
N LEU A 10 6.71 6.78 -3.32
CA LEU A 10 5.96 5.52 -3.31
C LEU A 10 6.37 4.62 -2.15
N ARG A 11 7.67 4.49 -1.87
CA ARG A 11 8.19 3.71 -0.74
C ARG A 11 7.69 4.23 0.60
N LYS A 12 7.78 5.55 0.82
CA LYS A 12 7.24 6.18 2.03
C LYS A 12 5.72 6.02 2.14
N LEU A 13 5.00 6.12 1.02
CA LEU A 13 3.55 5.96 0.99
C LEU A 13 3.16 4.52 1.30
N VAL A 14 3.70 3.55 0.59
CA VAL A 14 3.43 2.11 0.74
C VAL A 14 3.80 1.64 2.14
N SER A 15 4.97 1.99 2.68
CA SER A 15 5.35 1.61 4.04
C SER A 15 4.46 2.23 5.12
N LYS A 16 4.12 3.53 5.01
CA LYS A 16 3.21 4.16 5.99
C LYS A 16 1.80 3.60 5.90
N LEU A 17 1.29 3.41 4.68
CA LEU A 17 -0.05 2.88 4.44
C LEU A 17 -0.18 1.43 4.90
N SER A 18 0.78 0.58 4.53
CA SER A 18 0.88 -0.80 5.01
C SER A 18 0.87 -0.85 6.54
N PHE A 19 1.79 -0.12 7.20
CA PHE A 19 1.95 -0.18 8.65
C PHE A 19 0.70 0.31 9.41
N LEU A 20 0.11 1.42 8.96
CA LEU A 20 -1.04 2.03 9.65
C LEU A 20 -2.34 1.25 9.47
N TYR A 21 -2.49 0.55 8.34
CA TYR A 21 -3.79 0.02 7.94
C TYR A 21 -3.85 -1.51 7.91
N TRP A 22 -2.73 -2.22 7.80
CA TRP A 22 -2.70 -3.68 7.93
C TRP A 22 -3.08 -4.17 9.33
N HIS A 23 -2.62 -3.47 10.38
CA HIS A 23 -2.96 -3.83 11.77
C HIS A 23 -4.24 -3.15 12.28
N MET A 24 -5.00 -2.50 11.40
CA MET A 24 -6.23 -1.83 11.80
C MET A 24 -7.31 -2.85 12.16
N GLU A 25 -7.81 -2.78 13.39
CA GLU A 25 -8.94 -3.62 13.81
C GLU A 25 -10.25 -3.18 13.13
N TYR A 26 -11.17 -4.12 12.94
CA TYR A 26 -12.48 -3.86 12.32
C TYR A 26 -13.24 -2.70 12.97
N ASN A 27 -13.24 -2.60 14.31
CA ASN A 27 -13.90 -1.51 15.03
C ASN A 27 -13.28 -0.13 14.73
N GLN A 28 -11.97 -0.07 14.49
CA GLN A 28 -11.28 1.16 14.11
C GLN A 28 -11.58 1.54 12.67
N PHE A 29 -11.65 0.54 11.77
CA PHE A 29 -12.07 0.71 10.39
C PHE A 29 -13.49 1.29 10.32
N LEU A 30 -14.46 0.70 11.04
CA LEU A 30 -15.84 1.18 11.09
C LEU A 30 -15.92 2.64 11.55
N LYS A 31 -15.16 3.03 12.58
CA LYS A 31 -15.10 4.42 13.04
C LYS A 31 -14.58 5.38 11.96
N LYS A 32 -13.58 4.96 11.17
CA LYS A 32 -12.98 5.80 10.11
C LYS A 32 -13.93 6.06 8.95
N ILE A 33 -14.73 5.07 8.58
CA ILE A 33 -15.66 5.18 7.45
C ILE A 33 -17.08 5.57 7.87
N ASN A 34 -17.30 5.83 9.17
CA ASN A 34 -18.62 6.02 9.77
C ASN A 34 -19.59 4.88 9.40
N GLY A 35 -19.07 3.65 9.45
CA GLY A 35 -19.75 2.43 9.03
C GLY A 35 -20.57 1.78 10.14
N ARG A 36 -21.29 0.72 9.78
CA ARG A 36 -22.12 -0.07 10.71
C ARG A 36 -21.60 -1.50 10.79
N ASN A 37 -21.92 -2.19 11.88
CA ASN A 37 -21.57 -3.60 12.01
C ASN A 37 -22.59 -4.45 11.23
N ASP A 38 -22.34 -4.65 9.94
CA ASP A 38 -23.12 -5.50 9.04
C ASP A 38 -22.21 -6.23 8.04
N ASP A 39 -22.80 -7.14 7.26
CA ASP A 39 -22.06 -7.99 6.32
C ASP A 39 -21.37 -7.17 5.22
N TYR A 40 -21.98 -6.07 4.79
CA TYR A 40 -21.41 -5.20 3.76
C TYR A 40 -20.10 -4.55 4.24
N HIS A 41 -20.09 -4.00 5.46
CA HIS A 41 -18.90 -3.37 6.01
C HIS A 41 -17.82 -4.39 6.38
N MET A 42 -18.21 -5.62 6.74
CA MET A 42 -17.26 -6.71 6.93
C MET A 42 -16.57 -7.11 5.62
N GLU A 43 -17.32 -7.23 4.52
CA GLU A 43 -16.74 -7.49 3.19
C GLU A 43 -15.81 -6.34 2.76
N LEU A 44 -16.21 -5.09 3.02
CA LEU A 44 -15.39 -3.92 2.73
C LEU A 44 -14.09 -3.92 3.55
N TYR A 45 -14.15 -4.32 4.82
CA TYR A 45 -12.99 -4.48 5.68
C TYR A 45 -12.04 -5.58 5.20
N GLN A 46 -12.56 -6.71 4.71
CA GLN A 46 -11.73 -7.78 4.15
C GLN A 46 -10.99 -7.31 2.88
N LYS A 47 -11.69 -6.60 1.97
CA LYS A 47 -11.06 -5.99 0.78
C LYS A 47 -10.00 -4.98 1.17
N PHE A 48 -10.30 -4.12 2.14
CA PHE A 48 -9.36 -3.17 2.72
C PHE A 48 -8.10 -3.88 3.22
N GLN A 49 -8.25 -4.89 4.09
CA GLN A 49 -7.13 -5.67 4.63
C GLN A 49 -6.31 -6.36 3.54
N ALA A 50 -6.96 -6.94 2.53
CA ALA A 50 -6.28 -7.59 1.41
C ALA A 50 -5.40 -6.63 0.60
N ILE A 51 -5.89 -5.41 0.35
CA ILE A 51 -5.14 -4.37 -0.36
C ILE A 51 -3.90 -3.95 0.42
N TYR A 52 -4.05 -3.67 1.74
CA TYR A 52 -2.89 -3.24 2.54
C TYR A 52 -1.90 -4.36 2.81
N ARG A 53 -2.34 -5.63 2.80
CA ARG A 53 -1.43 -6.79 2.76
C ARG A 53 -0.60 -6.83 1.49
N ALA A 54 -1.24 -6.63 0.33
CA ALA A 54 -0.54 -6.65 -0.95
C ALA A 54 0.50 -5.53 -1.00
N PHE A 55 0.18 -4.35 -0.45
CA PHE A 55 1.13 -3.25 -0.29
C PHE A 55 2.27 -3.58 0.68
N SER A 56 1.99 -4.29 1.80
CA SER A 56 3.05 -4.69 2.74
C SER A 56 4.04 -5.70 2.16
N GLN A 57 3.57 -6.51 1.21
CA GLN A 57 4.34 -7.51 0.49
C GLN A 57 4.93 -6.98 -0.83
N PHE A 58 4.68 -5.72 -1.18
CA PHE A 58 5.19 -5.15 -2.42
C PHE A 58 6.71 -5.06 -2.37
N ASP A 59 7.37 -5.78 -3.26
CA ASP A 59 8.83 -5.85 -3.34
C ASP A 59 9.39 -4.59 -4.02
N ILE A 60 9.69 -3.61 -3.19
CA ILE A 60 10.24 -2.32 -3.59
C ILE A 60 11.66 -2.48 -4.17
N GLU A 61 12.42 -3.49 -3.73
CA GLU A 61 13.78 -3.73 -4.23
C GLU A 61 13.75 -4.21 -5.68
N THR A 62 12.80 -5.08 -6.01
CA THR A 62 12.57 -5.48 -7.42
C THR A 62 12.19 -4.29 -8.29
N LEU A 63 11.35 -3.36 -7.80
CA LEU A 63 11.01 -2.14 -8.54
C LEU A 63 12.21 -1.21 -8.73
N GLU A 64 13.01 -1.01 -7.69
CA GLU A 64 14.26 -0.22 -7.73
C GLU A 64 15.23 -0.80 -8.77
N LYS A 65 15.36 -2.14 -8.84
CA LYS A 65 16.21 -2.82 -9.81
C LYS A 65 15.74 -2.63 -11.26
N ILE A 66 14.45 -2.86 -11.54
CA ILE A 66 13.88 -2.72 -12.89
C ILE A 66 14.10 -1.31 -13.42
N ILE A 67 13.89 -0.28 -12.59
CA ILE A 67 14.08 1.11 -13.01
C ILE A 67 15.57 1.43 -13.20
N GLY A 68 16.44 0.91 -12.34
CA GLY A 68 17.89 1.00 -12.53
C GLY A 68 18.35 0.41 -13.86
N ASP A 69 17.77 -0.73 -14.25
CA ASP A 69 18.07 -1.37 -15.54
C ASP A 69 17.51 -0.59 -16.74
N ILE A 70 16.31 0.02 -16.63
CA ILE A 70 15.77 0.91 -17.67
C ILE A 70 16.65 2.15 -17.88
N ASN A 71 17.08 2.82 -16.80
CA ASN A 71 17.93 4.01 -16.92
C ASN A 71 19.27 3.71 -17.60
N ARG A 72 19.83 2.50 -17.41
CA ARG A 72 21.06 2.06 -18.09
C ARG A 72 20.87 1.75 -19.58
N LEU A 73 19.64 1.51 -20.01
CA LEU A 73 19.30 1.27 -21.42
C LEU A 73 19.01 2.57 -22.18
N GLU A 74 18.74 3.66 -21.46
CA GLU A 74 18.53 5.01 -22.03
C GLU A 74 19.84 5.81 -22.16
N ASP A 75 20.94 5.36 -21.56
CA ASP A 75 22.33 5.85 -21.72
C ASP A 75 23.08 5.10 -22.84
#